data_AF-K1TIX2-F1
#
_entry.id   AF-K1TIX2-F1
#
_cell.length_a   1.000
_cell.length_b   1.000
_cell.length_c   1.000
_cell.angle_alpha   90.00
_cell.angle_beta   90.00
_cell.angle_gamma   90.00
#
_symmetry.space_group_name_H-M   'P 1'
#
loop_
_entity.id
_entity.type
_entity.pdbx_description
1 polymer ?
#
loop_
_entity_poly.entity_id
_entity_poly.type
_entity_poly.pdbx_seq_one_letter_code
_entity_poly.pdbx_strand_id
1 'polypeptide(L)'
;MLYMDMCMQLFNKSVDLFMMDKIQTDPVGVMKRMDSVFVAGYRIMGRLDDVPCTTEFFHPGQQSCAPFNDLFGLAYQSGAIGYCFQENGDHASTSAIPDEKTRLEMADMGQEIIEALVQRMNVPHVVEQMKDLAQYNLETEARYPWMPSAWNKAQGK
;
A
#
# COMPACT_ATOMS: atom_id res chain seq x y z
N MET A 1 2.42 -3.91 -2.80
CA MET A 1 1.19 -3.24 -3.27
C MET A 1 0.11 -3.27 -2.21
N LEU A 2 -0.48 -4.41 -1.84
CA LEU A 2 -1.60 -4.47 -0.86
C LEU A 2 -1.43 -3.66 0.44
N TYR A 3 -0.23 -3.64 1.04
CA TYR A 3 0.05 -2.87 2.25
C TYR A 3 0.26 -1.37 1.98
N MET A 4 0.88 -1.01 0.85
CA MET A 4 0.87 0.38 0.40
C MET A 4 -0.56 0.83 0.15
N ASP A 5 -1.38 0.01 -0.50
CA ASP A 5 -2.79 0.29 -0.73
C ASP A 5 -3.58 0.44 0.58
N MET A 6 -3.19 -0.26 1.64
CA MET A 6 -3.75 -0.07 2.98
C MET A 6 -3.23 1.21 3.66
N CYS A 7 -1.94 1.56 3.51
CA CYS A 7 -1.40 2.87 3.91
C CYS A 7 -1.99 4.03 3.10
N MET A 8 -2.40 3.77 1.86
CA MET A 8 -3.09 4.69 0.95
C MET A 8 -4.59 4.78 1.30
N GLN A 9 -5.27 3.69 1.65
CA GLN A 9 -6.61 3.77 2.26
C GLN A 9 -6.58 4.48 3.63
N LEU A 10 -5.45 4.39 4.33
CA LEU A 10 -5.13 5.15 5.54
C LEU A 10 -4.37 6.45 5.23
N PHE A 11 -4.48 7.01 4.02
CA PHE A 11 -3.69 8.19 3.60
C PHE A 11 -3.73 9.34 4.61
N ASN A 12 -4.80 9.49 5.39
CA ASN A 12 -4.87 10.44 6.50
C ASN A 12 -3.69 10.36 7.50
N LYS A 13 -3.03 9.20 7.64
CA LYS A 13 -1.94 8.98 8.62
C LYS A 13 -0.52 9.14 8.05
N SER A 14 -0.39 9.25 6.72
CA SER A 14 0.92 9.32 6.04
C SER A 14 0.97 10.34 4.90
N VAL A 15 0.03 11.31 4.88
CA VAL A 15 0.00 12.42 3.90
C VAL A 15 1.37 13.09 3.78
N ASP A 16 2.04 13.31 4.91
CA ASP A 16 3.31 14.02 5.02
C ASP A 16 4.50 13.25 4.41
N LEU A 17 4.51 11.92 4.52
CA LEU A 17 5.60 11.09 3.97
C LEU A 17 5.63 11.11 2.44
N PHE A 18 4.44 11.07 1.85
CA PHE A 18 4.26 11.08 0.39
C PHE A 18 4.02 12.49 -0.17
N MET A 19 3.87 13.50 0.69
CA MET A 19 3.49 14.87 0.34
C MET A 19 2.17 14.96 -0.45
N MET A 20 1.18 14.15 -0.08
CA MET A 20 -0.10 14.06 -0.80
C MET A 20 -0.89 15.38 -0.76
N ASP A 21 -0.62 16.26 0.19
CA ASP A 21 -1.12 17.63 0.24
C ASP A 21 -0.64 18.49 -0.95
N LYS A 22 0.48 18.10 -1.56
CA LYS A 22 1.06 18.77 -2.72
C LYS A 22 0.66 18.17 -4.05
N ILE A 23 -0.22 17.16 -4.09
CA ILE A 23 -0.58 16.49 -5.35
C ILE A 23 -1.15 17.46 -6.41
N GLN A 24 -1.80 18.55 -5.99
CA GLN A 24 -2.31 19.58 -6.89
C GLN A 24 -1.24 20.57 -7.37
N THR A 25 -0.17 20.77 -6.59
CA THR A 25 0.86 21.80 -6.86
C THR A 25 2.17 21.22 -7.39
N ASP A 26 2.46 19.96 -7.07
CA ASP A 26 3.63 19.19 -7.51
C ASP A 26 3.28 17.69 -7.70
N PRO A 27 2.43 17.36 -8.69
CA PRO A 27 2.04 15.97 -8.95
C PRO A 27 3.23 15.09 -9.32
N VAL A 28 4.23 15.64 -10.02
CA VAL A 28 5.43 14.89 -10.43
C VAL A 28 6.31 14.53 -9.23
N GLY A 29 6.52 15.48 -8.30
CA GLY A 29 7.28 15.20 -7.07
C GLY A 29 6.59 14.18 -6.17
N VAL A 30 5.26 14.22 -6.07
CA VAL A 30 4.47 13.21 -5.34
C VAL A 30 4.62 11.83 -5.98
N MET A 31 4.47 11.72 -7.30
CA MET A 31 4.66 10.45 -8.00
C MET A 31 6.09 9.93 -7.86
N LYS A 32 7.10 10.81 -7.92
CA LYS A 32 8.50 10.40 -7.70
C LYS A 32 8.73 9.81 -6.32
N ARG A 33 8.08 10.32 -5.28
CA ARG A 33 8.14 9.74 -3.92
C ARG A 33 7.47 8.37 -3.85
N MET A 34 6.32 8.22 -4.49
CA MET A 34 5.64 6.92 -4.59
C MET A 34 6.52 5.90 -5.33
N ASP A 35 7.09 6.30 -6.47
CA ASP A 35 7.95 5.44 -7.28
C ASP A 35 9.23 5.05 -6.56
N SER A 36 9.78 5.98 -5.78
CA SER A 36 10.95 5.75 -4.93
C SER A 36 10.72 4.58 -3.97
N VAL A 37 9.51 4.40 -3.43
CA VAL A 37 9.19 3.23 -2.57
C VAL A 37 9.29 1.92 -3.34
N PHE A 38 8.88 1.87 -4.61
CA PHE A 38 9.08 0.68 -5.44
C PHE A 38 10.56 0.40 -5.67
N VAL A 39 11.34 1.43 -6.03
CA VAL A 39 12.79 1.32 -6.26
C VAL A 39 13.52 0.85 -5.00
N ALA A 40 13.17 1.40 -3.83
CA ALA A 40 13.71 0.97 -2.55
C ALA A 40 13.36 -0.48 -2.21
N GLY A 41 12.18 -0.96 -2.59
CA GLY A 41 11.82 -2.38 -2.49
C GLY A 41 12.82 -3.29 -3.20
N TYR A 42 13.24 -2.93 -4.43
CA TYR A 42 14.29 -3.66 -5.15
C TYR A 42 15.63 -3.62 -4.42
N ARG A 43 16.01 -2.47 -3.85
CA ARG A 43 17.24 -2.36 -3.03
C ARG A 43 17.22 -3.27 -1.81
N ILE A 44 16.12 -3.27 -1.05
CA ILE A 44 15.97 -4.11 0.16
C ILE A 44 16.12 -5.59 -0.20
N MET A 45 15.68 -5.99 -1.39
CA MET A 45 15.84 -7.35 -1.92
C MET A 45 17.24 -7.64 -2.50
N GLY A 46 18.18 -6.68 -2.50
CA GLY A 46 19.49 -6.81 -3.12
C GLY A 46 19.46 -6.86 -4.65
N ARG A 47 18.41 -6.31 -5.26
CA ARG A 47 18.10 -6.40 -6.70
C ARG A 47 17.90 -5.03 -7.34
N LEU A 48 18.60 -4.01 -6.85
CA LEU A 48 18.44 -2.65 -7.35
C LEU A 48 18.73 -2.53 -8.86
N ASP A 49 19.65 -3.36 -9.36
CA ASP A 49 20.02 -3.37 -10.78
C ASP A 49 18.91 -3.87 -11.72
N ASP A 50 17.89 -4.55 -11.18
CA ASP A 50 16.71 -4.96 -11.96
C ASP A 50 15.80 -3.77 -12.32
N VAL A 51 15.98 -2.62 -11.67
CA VAL A 51 15.27 -1.39 -12.02
C VAL A 51 15.99 -0.73 -13.21
N PRO A 52 15.37 -0.70 -14.40
CA PRO A 52 16.01 -0.14 -15.59
C PRO A 52 16.14 1.38 -15.49
N CYS A 53 17.19 1.92 -16.10
CA CYS A 53 17.26 3.36 -16.34
C CYS A 53 16.28 3.74 -17.47
N THR A 54 15.43 4.72 -17.22
CA THR A 54 14.42 5.25 -18.15
C THR A 54 14.63 6.75 -18.32
N THR A 55 14.59 7.24 -19.55
CA THR A 55 14.87 8.66 -19.81
C THR A 55 13.64 9.55 -19.73
N GLU A 56 12.43 8.98 -19.68
CA GLU A 56 11.18 9.73 -19.79
C GLU A 56 10.17 9.34 -18.71
N PHE A 57 9.46 10.34 -18.21
CA PHE A 57 8.29 10.14 -17.35
C PHE A 57 7.15 9.60 -18.21
N PHE A 58 6.53 8.51 -17.77
CA PHE A 58 5.37 7.93 -18.43
C PHE A 58 4.15 8.07 -17.53
N HIS A 59 3.18 8.88 -17.96
CA HIS A 59 1.85 8.91 -17.38
C HIS A 59 0.89 8.26 -18.37
N PRO A 60 0.27 7.13 -18.02
CA PRO A 60 -0.82 6.64 -18.84
C PRO A 60 -1.98 7.64 -18.78
N GLY A 61 -2.77 7.71 -19.85
CA GLY A 61 -4.00 8.51 -19.87
C GLY A 61 -5.06 7.98 -18.91
N GLN A 62 -6.33 8.29 -19.18
CA GLN A 62 -7.43 7.76 -18.38
C GLN A 62 -7.39 6.22 -18.35
N GLN A 63 -7.34 5.63 -17.16
CA GLN A 63 -7.40 4.19 -16.97
C GLN A 63 -8.69 3.62 -17.55
N SER A 64 -8.62 2.43 -18.15
CA SER A 64 -9.77 1.71 -18.72
C SER A 64 -10.90 1.49 -17.72
N CYS A 65 -10.54 1.35 -16.43
CA CYS A 65 -11.45 1.08 -15.34
C CYS A 65 -12.14 2.34 -14.76
N ALA A 66 -11.83 3.53 -15.28
CA ALA A 66 -12.42 4.79 -14.82
C ALA A 66 -13.97 4.80 -14.73
N PRO A 67 -14.73 4.09 -15.60
CA PRO A 67 -16.18 3.99 -15.45
C PRO A 67 -16.67 3.35 -14.13
N PHE A 68 -15.80 2.62 -13.42
CA PHE A 68 -16.12 1.94 -12.16
C PHE A 68 -15.54 2.65 -10.92
N ASN A 69 -15.09 3.91 -11.07
CA ASN A 69 -14.49 4.69 -9.98
C ASN A 69 -15.44 4.90 -8.79
N ASP A 70 -16.75 4.85 -9.01
CA ASP A 70 -17.76 4.89 -7.94
C ASP A 70 -17.69 3.66 -7.03
N LEU A 71 -17.45 2.48 -7.59
CA LEU A 71 -17.19 1.24 -6.84
C LEU A 71 -15.85 1.31 -6.12
N PHE A 72 -14.81 1.84 -6.78
CA PHE A 72 -13.48 1.95 -6.18
C PHE A 72 -13.40 2.99 -5.05
N GLY A 73 -14.36 3.92 -4.98
CA GLY A 73 -14.55 4.79 -3.84
C GLY A 73 -15.01 4.06 -2.56
N LEU A 74 -15.57 2.85 -2.69
CA LEU A 74 -16.00 2.01 -1.56
C LEU A 74 -14.90 1.04 -1.10
N ALA A 75 -14.04 0.59 -2.02
CA ALA A 75 -12.86 -0.22 -1.75
C ALA A 75 -11.79 0.07 -2.81
N TYR A 76 -10.56 0.42 -2.40
CA TYR A 76 -9.50 0.76 -3.35
C TYR A 76 -9.27 -0.38 -4.37
N GLN A 77 -8.90 -0.02 -5.60
CA GLN A 77 -8.83 -0.91 -6.77
C GLN A 77 -8.13 -2.24 -6.49
N SER A 78 -7.03 -2.23 -5.75
CA SER A 78 -6.26 -3.45 -5.44
C SER A 78 -6.85 -4.36 -4.35
N GLY A 79 -7.85 -3.87 -3.61
CA GLY A 79 -8.60 -4.62 -2.60
C GLY A 79 -10.01 -5.01 -3.05
N ALA A 80 -10.44 -4.57 -4.23
CA ALA A 80 -11.75 -4.92 -4.79
C ALA A 80 -11.74 -6.36 -5.30
N ILE A 81 -12.62 -7.20 -4.74
CA ILE A 81 -12.77 -8.59 -5.17
C ILE A 81 -13.27 -8.60 -6.63
N GLY A 82 -12.50 -9.20 -7.53
CA GLY A 82 -12.86 -9.40 -8.93
C GLY A 82 -12.35 -8.37 -9.93
N TYR A 83 -11.48 -7.43 -9.52
CA TYR A 83 -10.84 -6.48 -10.43
C TYR A 83 -9.49 -6.99 -10.97
N CYS A 84 -9.28 -6.84 -12.28
CA CYS A 84 -8.02 -7.05 -12.97
C CYS A 84 -7.73 -5.84 -13.87
N PHE A 85 -6.46 -5.43 -13.98
CA PHE A 85 -6.03 -4.44 -14.96
C PHE A 85 -6.30 -4.95 -16.38
N GLN A 86 -6.95 -4.15 -17.21
CA GLN A 86 -7.38 -4.56 -18.56
C GLN A 86 -6.32 -4.22 -19.60
N GLU A 87 -5.74 -3.02 -19.51
CA GLU A 87 -4.71 -2.51 -20.43
C GLU A 87 -3.39 -2.31 -19.68
N ASN A 88 -2.26 -2.44 -20.39
CA ASN A 88 -0.94 -2.18 -19.81
C ASN A 88 -0.82 -0.74 -19.28
N GLY A 89 -1.57 0.20 -19.87
CA GLY A 89 -1.67 1.58 -19.42
C GLY A 89 -2.47 1.77 -18.13
N ASP A 90 -3.12 0.75 -17.58
CA ASP A 90 -3.88 0.92 -16.34
C ASP A 90 -2.98 0.94 -15.09
N HIS A 91 -1.68 0.68 -15.23
CA HIS A 91 -0.72 0.75 -14.13
C HIS A 91 -0.38 2.20 -13.72
N ALA A 92 0.30 2.34 -12.58
CA ALA A 92 0.73 3.63 -12.08
C ALA A 92 1.70 4.34 -13.06
N SER A 93 1.74 5.67 -13.00
CA SER A 93 2.75 6.44 -13.72
C SER A 93 4.16 6.04 -13.29
N THR A 94 5.13 6.23 -14.17
CA THR A 94 6.53 5.88 -13.90
C THR A 94 7.43 7.10 -14.05
N SER A 95 8.16 7.42 -13.00
CA SER A 95 9.20 8.44 -12.96
C SER A 95 10.37 8.12 -13.87
N ALA A 96 10.97 9.16 -14.47
CA ALA A 96 12.22 9.03 -15.20
C ALA A 96 13.37 8.67 -14.24
N ILE A 97 14.16 7.67 -14.62
CA ILE A 97 15.38 7.22 -13.93
C ILE A 97 16.53 7.29 -14.94
N PRO A 98 17.05 8.49 -15.28
CA PRO A 98 17.96 8.67 -16.41
C PRO A 98 19.32 7.99 -16.22
N ASP A 99 19.72 7.75 -14.98
CA ASP A 99 21.03 7.18 -14.64
C ASP A 99 21.00 6.40 -13.31
N GLU A 100 22.08 5.65 -13.07
CA GLU A 100 22.28 4.86 -11.86
C GLU A 100 22.31 5.74 -10.60
N LYS A 101 22.77 6.98 -10.71
CA LYS A 101 22.80 7.93 -9.60
C LYS A 101 21.39 8.29 -9.16
N THR A 102 20.50 8.58 -10.10
CA THR A 102 19.09 8.90 -9.83
C THR A 102 18.38 7.68 -9.24
N ARG A 103 18.68 6.48 -9.75
CA ARG A 103 18.20 5.22 -9.17
C ARG A 103 18.68 5.05 -7.71
N LEU A 104 19.95 5.37 -7.46
CA LEU A 104 20.58 5.69 -6.18
C LEU A 104 19.66 6.46 -5.23
N GLU A 105 19.47 7.71 -5.60
CA GLU A 105 18.75 8.72 -4.81
C GLU A 105 17.28 8.32 -4.57
N MET A 106 16.63 7.71 -5.56
CA MET A 106 15.27 7.19 -5.41
C MET A 106 15.21 6.00 -4.44
N ALA A 107 16.20 5.10 -4.48
CA ALA A 107 16.25 3.99 -3.54
C ALA A 107 16.50 4.46 -2.10
N ASP A 108 17.37 5.47 -1.90
CA ASP A 108 17.60 6.10 -0.60
C ASP A 108 16.32 6.76 -0.08
N MET A 109 15.69 7.62 -0.89
CA MET A 109 14.44 8.31 -0.53
C MET A 109 13.31 7.33 -0.20
N GLY A 110 13.14 6.29 -1.01
CA GLY A 110 12.10 5.29 -0.79
C GLY A 110 12.35 4.46 0.46
N GLN A 111 13.62 4.19 0.80
CA GLN A 111 13.97 3.45 2.00
C GLN A 111 13.62 4.25 3.25
N GLU A 112 13.92 5.56 3.29
CA GLU A 112 13.51 6.43 4.39
C GLU A 112 11.99 6.41 4.59
N ILE A 113 11.23 6.44 3.50
CA ILE A 113 9.76 6.36 3.54
C ILE A 113 9.30 5.00 4.09
N ILE A 114 9.87 3.89 3.62
CA ILE A 114 9.55 2.54 4.09
C ILE A 114 9.84 2.41 5.60
N GLU A 115 11.01 2.87 6.04
CA GLU A 115 11.40 2.80 7.45
C GLU A 115 10.45 3.62 8.33
N ALA A 116 10.10 4.84 7.91
CA ALA A 116 9.12 5.67 8.60
C ALA A 116 7.73 5.01 8.66
N LEU A 117 7.29 4.36 7.57
CA LEU A 117 6.03 3.61 7.54
C LEU A 117 6.05 2.43 8.50
N VAL A 118 7.13 1.64 8.53
CA VAL A 118 7.28 0.50 9.44
C VAL A 118 7.28 0.95 10.90
N GLN A 119 7.95 2.06 11.21
CA GLN A 119 7.93 2.65 12.55
C GLN A 119 6.52 3.10 12.95
N ARG A 120 5.82 3.82 12.06
CA ARG A 120 4.44 4.28 12.32
C ARG A 120 3.44 3.14 12.47
N MET A 121 3.65 2.06 11.74
CA MET A 121 2.81 0.86 11.85
C MET A 121 2.88 0.28 13.25
N ASN A 122 4.03 0.38 13.92
CA ASN A 122 4.27 -0.19 15.23
C ASN A 122 3.79 -1.65 15.29
N VAL A 123 4.34 -2.49 14.42
CA VAL A 123 4.00 -3.92 14.30
C VAL A 123 3.94 -4.64 15.65
N PRO A 124 4.87 -4.42 16.59
CA PRO A 124 4.78 -5.04 17.91
C PRO A 124 3.46 -4.70 18.61
N HIS A 125 3.04 -3.43 18.62
CA HIS A 125 1.76 -3.04 19.20
C HIS A 125 0.56 -3.68 18.48
N VAL A 126 0.58 -3.75 17.15
CA VAL A 126 -0.49 -4.40 16.36
C VAL A 126 -0.60 -5.88 16.73
N VAL A 127 0.53 -6.59 16.86
CA VAL A 127 0.56 -7.99 17.27
C VAL A 127 -0.02 -8.19 18.68
N GLU A 128 0.34 -7.33 19.63
CA GLU A 128 -0.24 -7.39 20.99
C GLU A 128 -1.75 -7.11 20.96
N GLN A 129 -2.20 -6.11 20.22
CA GLN A 129 -3.64 -5.83 20.05
C GLN A 129 -4.40 -7.00 19.43
N MET A 130 -3.80 -7.73 18.49
CA MET A 130 -4.41 -8.94 17.92
C MET A 130 -4.56 -10.05 18.96
N LYS A 131 -3.58 -10.22 19.87
CA LYS A 131 -3.68 -11.18 20.97
C LYS A 131 -4.76 -10.78 21.96
N ASP A 132 -4.81 -9.50 22.34
CA ASP A 132 -5.83 -8.96 23.24
C ASP A 132 -7.23 -9.14 22.66
N LEU A 133 -7.41 -8.88 21.35
CA LEU A 133 -8.67 -9.09 20.65
C LEU A 133 -9.07 -10.57 20.60
N ALA A 134 -8.10 -11.47 20.38
CA ALA A 134 -8.36 -12.91 20.42
C ALA A 134 -8.86 -13.34 21.81
N GLN A 135 -8.22 -12.84 22.87
CA GLN A 135 -8.64 -13.10 24.25
C GLN A 135 -10.03 -12.53 24.55
N TYR A 136 -10.28 -11.28 24.16
CA TYR A 136 -11.60 -10.64 24.27
C TYR A 136 -12.70 -11.47 23.59
N ASN A 137 -12.41 -12.03 22.41
CA ASN A 137 -13.37 -12.88 21.69
C ASN A 137 -13.66 -14.17 22.45
N LEU A 138 -12.65 -14.82 23.04
CA LEU A 138 -12.85 -16.02 23.88
C LEU A 138 -13.73 -15.72 25.11
N GLU A 139 -13.50 -14.60 25.78
CA GLU A 139 -14.32 -14.16 26.92
C GLU A 139 -15.75 -13.82 26.52
N THR A 140 -15.93 -13.33 25.30
CA THR A 140 -17.25 -13.01 24.74
C THR A 140 -17.99 -14.29 24.38
N GLU A 141 -17.31 -15.28 23.79
CA GLU A 141 -17.87 -16.61 23.52
C GLU A 141 -18.32 -17.33 24.78
N ALA A 142 -17.53 -17.25 25.86
CA ALA A 142 -17.89 -17.83 27.16
C ALA A 142 -19.15 -17.19 27.76
N ARG A 143 -19.37 -15.89 27.53
CA ARG A 143 -20.55 -15.16 28.03
C ARG A 143 -21.79 -15.34 27.15
N TYR A 144 -21.59 -15.50 25.84
CA TYR A 144 -22.66 -15.52 24.85
C TYR A 144 -22.58 -16.78 23.97
N PRO A 145 -23.05 -17.93 24.48
CA PRO A 145 -22.92 -19.23 23.80
C PRO A 145 -23.72 -19.33 22.49
N TRP A 146 -24.64 -18.41 22.23
CA TRP A 146 -25.36 -18.30 20.96
C TRP A 146 -24.59 -17.57 19.85
N MET A 147 -23.40 -17.02 20.14
CA MET A 147 -22.56 -16.48 19.07
C MET A 147 -22.18 -17.61 18.10
N PRO A 148 -22.19 -17.37 16.77
CA PRO A 148 -21.90 -18.40 15.78
C PRO A 148 -20.57 -19.15 16.03
N SER A 149 -19.52 -18.45 16.46
CA SER A 149 -18.22 -19.07 16.75
C SER A 149 -18.26 -19.97 17.99
N ALA A 150 -18.90 -19.53 19.08
CA ALA A 150 -19.10 -20.33 20.29
C ALA A 150 -19.98 -21.55 20.02
N TRP A 151 -21.07 -21.36 19.28
CA TRP A 151 -21.99 -22.42 18.90
C TRP A 151 -21.28 -23.49 18.03
N ASN A 152 -20.54 -23.09 17.00
CA ASN A 152 -19.80 -24.02 16.15
C ASN A 152 -18.78 -24.85 16.94
N LYS A 153 -18.01 -24.21 17.84
CA LYS A 153 -17.06 -24.90 18.73
C LYS A 153 -17.75 -25.92 19.63
N ALA A 154 -18.92 -25.57 20.19
CA ALA A 154 -19.70 -26.49 21.01
C ALA A 154 -20.25 -27.70 20.21
N GLN A 155 -20.43 -27.55 18.90
CA GLN A 155 -20.83 -28.62 17.98
C GLN A 155 -19.63 -29.44 17.45
N GLY A 156 -18.40 -29.11 17.82
CA GLY A 156 -17.18 -29.76 17.30
C GLY A 156 -16.92 -29.48 15.82
N LYS A 157 -17.41 -28.35 15.31
CA LYS A 157 -17.26 -27.90 13.91
C LYS A 157 -16.22 -26.79 13.78
#